data_AF-A0A7C6H8I6-F1
#
_entry.id   AF-A0A7C6H8I6-F1
#
_cell.length_a   1.000
_cell.length_b   1.000
_cell.length_c   1.000
_cell.angle_alpha   90.00
_cell.angle_beta   90.00
_cell.angle_gamma   90.00
#
_symmetry.space_group_name_H-M   'P 1'
#
loop_
_entity.id
_entity.type
_entity.pdbx_description
1 polymer ?
#
loop_
_entity_poly.entity_id
_entity_poly.type
_entity_poly.pdbx_seq_one_letter_code
_entity_poly.pdbx_strand_id
1 'polypeptide(L)'
;MKKLTSFTLAFVLATAILSGCRKTPDSPFVIPKDNSNLISQAMNNPDSKTLAEMVNAPEKLVLSKTDGSGTVTVNADAEIVIPVSSGISTMTVAKRSFTQAEADTILSYFIEDKAFASTVDGYTEEERQLMDFYDLLSRETDPDLKAQLQASIDKFESAGIKVPDANEVLPASKTFAADKASGAETIRGYAGDNDHSHYLSIINASETNIHKVFYSMEKNGYATSSGYYWYEKDIENAEKVGNDPDELRQIPLEITPENAAEQAQHVIDALGISNMTLYSCDEVWGGAHLMNGSSDYSMHHGYMVRFVRSVGGIPIIYTESNIPEGYQGDYEDPNDLYFAAWPYEEIHIVIDGSGIVEFVWQSPYEVVETVTNTTAVKPFAEIKDIFERMILVTNATGADDAVEIT
;
A
#
# COMPACT_ATOMS: atom_id res chain seq x y z
N MET A 1 53.48 33.30 -39.44
CA MET A 1 53.04 34.57 -38.82
C MET A 1 51.54 34.71 -38.96
N LYS A 2 50.85 34.74 -37.80
CA LYS A 2 49.58 35.43 -37.50
C LYS A 2 48.27 34.98 -38.19
N LYS A 3 47.52 34.23 -37.36
CA LYS A 3 46.07 34.32 -37.06
C LYS A 3 45.07 33.67 -38.05
N LEU A 4 44.79 32.39 -37.80
CA LEU A 4 43.46 31.79 -38.00
C LEU A 4 42.75 31.70 -36.63
N THR A 5 41.63 32.40 -36.51
CA THR A 5 40.56 32.27 -35.51
C THR A 5 39.34 32.87 -36.20
N SER A 6 38.11 32.38 -36.16
CA SER A 6 37.42 31.30 -35.47
C SER A 6 35.98 31.48 -35.97
N PHE A 7 35.33 30.48 -36.57
CA PHE A 7 33.87 30.36 -36.64
C PHE A 7 33.52 29.03 -37.31
N THR A 8 33.46 27.97 -36.50
CA THR A 8 32.79 26.72 -36.85
C THR A 8 32.00 26.28 -35.63
N LEU A 9 30.80 26.82 -35.48
CA LEU A 9 29.78 26.24 -34.62
C LEU A 9 28.78 25.58 -35.56
N ALA A 10 29.05 24.33 -35.92
CA ALA A 10 28.18 23.52 -36.74
C ALA A 10 28.24 22.07 -36.26
N PHE A 11 27.05 21.58 -35.88
CA PHE A 11 26.65 20.17 -35.91
C PHE A 11 27.17 19.25 -34.80
N VAL A 12 26.61 19.39 -33.59
CA VAL A 12 26.42 18.26 -32.66
C VAL A 12 25.07 18.43 -31.94
N LEU A 13 23.98 18.00 -32.58
CA LEU A 13 22.73 17.75 -31.86
C LEU A 13 21.85 16.75 -32.63
N ALA A 14 22.28 15.49 -32.64
CA ALA A 14 21.44 14.36 -33.01
C ALA A 14 22.12 13.08 -32.54
N THR A 15 21.91 12.69 -31.28
CA THR A 15 21.99 11.32 -30.72
C THR A 15 22.12 11.38 -29.19
N ALA A 16 21.03 11.68 -28.48
CA ALA A 16 21.01 11.48 -27.01
C ALA A 16 19.60 11.47 -26.40
N ILE A 17 18.59 10.84 -27.00
CA ILE A 17 17.38 10.41 -26.26
C ILE A 17 16.88 9.08 -26.85
N LEU A 18 17.66 8.02 -26.63
CA LEU A 18 17.11 6.67 -26.53
C LEU A 18 17.27 6.29 -25.07
N SER A 19 16.28 6.69 -24.25
CA SER A 19 16.07 6.10 -22.94
C SER A 19 15.89 4.59 -23.16
N GLY A 20 16.89 3.82 -22.78
CA GLY A 20 16.95 2.40 -23.03
C GLY A 20 15.83 1.67 -22.29
N CYS A 21 14.92 1.04 -23.03
CA CYS A 21 14.29 -0.18 -22.56
C CYS A 21 15.41 -1.22 -22.43
N ARG A 22 15.97 -1.39 -21.22
CA ARG A 22 16.82 -2.56 -20.95
C ARG A 22 15.97 -3.80 -21.19
N LYS A 23 16.52 -4.77 -21.92
CA LYS A 23 15.92 -6.12 -22.00
C LYS A 23 15.80 -6.68 -20.60
N THR A 24 14.60 -7.14 -20.25
CA THR A 24 14.33 -7.98 -19.08
C THR A 24 15.34 -9.13 -19.04
N PRO A 25 16.03 -9.39 -17.91
CA PRO A 25 16.97 -10.50 -17.79
C PRO A 25 16.27 -11.85 -18.05
N ASP A 26 16.91 -12.74 -18.80
CA ASP A 26 16.37 -14.07 -19.16
C ASP A 26 16.33 -15.08 -17.99
N SER A 27 16.84 -14.71 -16.81
CA SER A 27 16.85 -15.55 -15.62
C SER A 27 15.80 -15.07 -14.61
N PRO A 28 15.06 -15.97 -13.93
CA PRO A 28 14.10 -15.58 -12.91
C PRO A 28 14.82 -14.72 -11.87
N PHE A 29 14.34 -13.50 -11.72
CA PHE A 29 14.91 -12.48 -10.84
C PHE A 29 14.88 -12.93 -9.36
N VAL A 30 13.88 -13.72 -9.01
CA VAL A 30 13.75 -14.36 -7.70
C VAL A 30 14.48 -15.70 -7.74
N ILE A 31 15.67 -15.78 -7.16
CA ILE A 31 16.29 -17.06 -6.82
C ILE A 31 15.44 -17.67 -5.69
N PRO A 32 14.77 -18.81 -5.90
CA PRO A 32 14.02 -19.44 -4.83
C PRO A 32 14.97 -19.78 -3.68
N LYS A 33 14.69 -19.27 -2.48
CA LYS A 33 15.40 -19.73 -1.29
C LYS A 33 15.12 -21.23 -1.14
N ASP A 34 16.18 -22.01 -0.93
CA ASP A 34 16.03 -23.43 -0.62
C ASP A 34 15.40 -23.57 0.78
N ASN A 35 14.09 -23.76 0.79
CA ASN A 35 13.28 -23.89 2.00
C ASN A 35 13.16 -25.35 2.47
N SER A 36 13.90 -26.30 1.87
CA SER A 36 13.79 -27.73 2.19
C SER A 36 14.02 -28.02 3.67
N ASN A 37 14.97 -27.34 4.30
CA ASN A 37 15.23 -27.46 5.74
C ASN A 37 14.08 -26.94 6.60
N LEU A 38 13.48 -25.80 6.23
CA LEU A 38 12.33 -25.22 6.95
C LEU A 38 11.11 -26.14 6.86
N ILE A 39 10.83 -26.66 5.66
CA ILE A 39 9.75 -27.62 5.41
C ILE A 39 9.97 -28.90 6.23
N SER A 40 11.19 -29.44 6.21
CA SER A 40 11.53 -30.65 6.96
C SER A 40 11.33 -30.46 8.47
N GLN A 41 11.71 -29.29 9.01
CA GLN A 41 11.48 -28.97 10.41
C GLN A 41 9.99 -28.81 10.73
N ALA A 42 9.22 -28.15 9.88
CA ALA A 42 7.78 -27.98 10.06
C ALA A 42 7.04 -29.33 10.12
N MET A 43 7.51 -30.33 9.34
CA MET A 43 6.91 -31.66 9.29
C MET A 43 7.34 -32.60 10.44
N ASN A 44 8.36 -32.25 11.23
CA ASN A 44 8.86 -33.07 12.34
C ASN A 44 8.01 -32.91 13.61
N ASN A 45 6.72 -33.23 13.51
CA ASN A 45 5.79 -33.11 14.63
C ASN A 45 5.66 -34.46 15.39
N PRO A 46 5.72 -34.48 16.73
CA PRO A 46 5.21 -35.63 17.49
C PRO A 46 3.70 -35.78 17.26
N ASP A 47 3.33 -36.83 16.52
CA ASP A 47 1.93 -37.25 16.36
C ASP A 47 1.22 -37.24 17.74
N SER A 48 0.02 -36.65 17.81
CA SER A 48 -0.95 -36.66 18.93
C SER A 48 -1.08 -35.44 19.87
N LYS A 49 -0.31 -34.35 19.74
CA LYS A 49 -0.45 -33.17 20.61
C LYS A 49 -1.26 -32.03 19.98
N THR A 50 -2.10 -31.38 20.77
CA THR A 50 -2.75 -30.10 20.45
C THR A 50 -1.76 -28.94 20.45
N LEU A 51 -2.12 -27.79 19.85
CA LEU A 51 -1.26 -26.60 19.84
C LEU A 51 -0.90 -26.14 21.26
N ALA A 52 -1.88 -26.13 22.16
CA ALA A 52 -1.66 -25.76 23.57
C ALA A 52 -0.67 -26.70 24.27
N GLU A 53 -0.72 -28.00 24.00
CA GLU A 53 0.23 -28.98 24.57
C GLU A 53 1.63 -28.89 23.97
N MET A 54 1.73 -28.55 22.67
CA MET A 54 3.02 -28.35 22.00
C MET A 54 3.73 -27.10 22.53
N VAL A 55 2.99 -25.98 22.63
CA VAL A 55 3.53 -24.70 23.10
C VAL A 55 3.73 -24.73 24.62
N ASN A 56 2.79 -25.29 25.38
CA ASN A 56 2.85 -25.37 26.84
C ASN A 56 3.16 -24.00 27.49
N ALA A 57 2.45 -22.95 27.06
CA ALA A 57 2.62 -21.61 27.60
C ALA A 57 1.87 -21.44 28.93
N PRO A 58 2.37 -20.58 29.84
CA PRO A 58 1.55 -20.09 30.95
C PRO A 58 0.44 -19.17 30.43
N GLU A 59 -0.55 -18.86 31.28
CA GLU A 59 -1.61 -17.89 30.95
C GLU A 59 -1.07 -16.45 30.86
N LYS A 60 0.02 -16.16 31.59
CA LYS A 60 0.59 -14.82 31.71
C LYS A 60 2.12 -14.86 31.69
N LEU A 61 2.72 -13.93 30.97
CA LEU A 61 4.14 -13.63 31.00
C LEU A 61 4.38 -12.44 31.92
N VAL A 62 5.21 -12.64 32.95
CA VAL A 62 5.76 -11.55 33.77
C VAL A 62 7.28 -11.67 33.77
N LEU A 63 7.97 -10.63 33.32
CA LEU A 63 9.43 -10.57 33.31
C LEU A 63 9.95 -9.16 33.58
N SER A 64 11.12 -9.10 34.19
CA SER A 64 11.94 -7.89 34.33
C SER A 64 13.38 -8.28 34.03
N LYS A 65 13.95 -7.74 32.97
CA LYS A 65 15.29 -8.06 32.50
C LYS A 65 16.09 -6.78 32.27
N THR A 66 17.22 -6.68 32.94
CA THR A 66 18.18 -5.59 32.71
C THR A 66 19.35 -6.11 31.87
N ASP A 67 19.85 -5.28 30.98
CA ASP A 67 21.02 -5.58 30.17
C ASP A 67 22.31 -5.68 31.02
N GLY A 68 23.40 -6.10 30.39
CA GLY A 68 24.68 -6.27 31.09
C GLY A 68 25.28 -4.96 31.62
N SER A 69 24.90 -3.81 31.05
CA SER A 69 25.38 -2.48 31.49
C SER A 69 24.56 -1.89 32.63
N GLY A 70 23.33 -2.35 32.86
CA GLY A 70 22.43 -1.76 33.84
C GLY A 70 21.61 -0.58 33.30
N THR A 71 21.73 -0.25 32.02
CA THR A 71 21.17 0.98 31.42
C THR A 71 19.75 0.75 30.88
N VAL A 72 19.48 -0.44 30.37
CA VAL A 72 18.18 -0.78 29.77
C VAL A 72 17.51 -1.86 30.59
N THR A 73 16.28 -1.58 31.04
CA THR A 73 15.43 -2.56 31.70
C THR A 73 14.16 -2.76 30.91
N VAL A 74 13.91 -4.01 30.51
CA VAL A 74 12.69 -4.44 29.84
C VAL A 74 11.78 -5.10 30.86
N ASN A 75 10.56 -4.58 30.97
CA ASN A 75 9.49 -5.18 31.74
C ASN A 75 8.43 -5.70 30.77
N ALA A 76 7.93 -6.92 30.99
CA ALA A 76 6.73 -7.39 30.31
C ALA A 76 5.75 -7.93 31.35
N ASP A 77 4.49 -7.52 31.21
CA ASP A 77 3.34 -8.02 31.93
C ASP A 77 2.25 -8.19 30.86
N ALA A 78 2.12 -9.42 30.34
CA ALA A 78 1.30 -9.69 29.17
C ALA A 78 0.54 -11.02 29.31
N GLU A 79 -0.72 -11.02 28.89
CA GLU A 79 -1.50 -12.24 28.72
C GLU A 79 -0.99 -13.03 27.50
N ILE A 80 -1.00 -14.36 27.60
CA ILE A 80 -0.63 -15.22 26.49
C ILE A 80 -1.89 -15.88 25.95
N VAL A 81 -2.19 -15.57 24.69
CA VAL A 81 -3.34 -16.14 23.99
C VAL A 81 -2.84 -17.24 23.05
N ILE A 82 -3.32 -18.47 23.26
CA ILE A 82 -3.11 -19.58 22.33
C ILE A 82 -4.42 -19.81 21.56
N PRO A 83 -4.42 -19.73 20.22
CA PRO A 83 -5.60 -20.03 19.42
C PRO A 83 -6.11 -21.46 19.66
N VAL A 84 -7.43 -21.63 19.72
CA VAL A 84 -8.07 -22.95 19.86
C VAL A 84 -8.00 -23.68 18.51
N SER A 85 -6.94 -24.47 18.33
CA SER A 85 -6.74 -25.29 17.12
C SER A 85 -6.03 -26.61 17.44
N SER A 86 -6.29 -27.64 16.64
CA SER A 86 -5.54 -28.91 16.69
C SER A 86 -4.10 -28.76 16.19
N GLY A 87 -3.78 -27.70 15.44
CA GLY A 87 -2.45 -27.45 14.88
C GLY A 87 -2.39 -26.15 14.09
N ILE A 88 -1.18 -25.71 13.76
CA ILE A 88 -0.95 -24.61 12.80
C ILE A 88 -0.52 -25.25 11.48
N SER A 89 -1.04 -24.81 10.34
CA SER A 89 -0.66 -25.36 9.04
C SER A 89 0.54 -24.62 8.44
N THR A 90 1.42 -25.36 7.75
CA THR A 90 2.39 -24.78 6.82
C THR A 90 1.84 -24.89 5.41
N MET A 91 1.81 -23.77 4.70
CA MET A 91 1.24 -23.68 3.35
C MET A 91 2.19 -22.97 2.40
N THR A 92 2.12 -23.37 1.14
CA THR A 92 2.65 -22.60 0.01
C THR A 92 1.53 -21.73 -0.51
N VAL A 93 1.81 -20.44 -0.69
CA VAL A 93 0.84 -19.45 -1.19
C VAL A 93 1.40 -18.77 -2.44
N ALA A 94 0.50 -18.29 -3.30
CA ALA A 94 0.81 -17.48 -4.46
C ALA A 94 0.04 -16.17 -4.40
N LYS A 95 0.62 -15.11 -4.96
CA LYS A 95 -0.05 -13.81 -5.08
C LYS A 95 -1.24 -13.95 -6.01
N ARG A 96 -2.31 -13.23 -5.69
CA ARG A 96 -3.58 -13.33 -6.38
C ARG A 96 -3.96 -11.98 -6.98
N SER A 97 -4.25 -11.97 -8.27
CA SER A 97 -4.83 -10.78 -8.91
C SER A 97 -6.32 -10.69 -8.61
N PHE A 98 -6.85 -9.47 -8.52
CA PHE A 98 -8.28 -9.23 -8.48
C PHE A 98 -8.92 -9.60 -9.81
N THR A 99 -10.02 -10.34 -9.75
CA THR A 99 -10.82 -10.68 -10.92
C THR A 99 -11.75 -9.52 -11.30
N GLN A 100 -12.22 -9.50 -12.55
CA GLN A 100 -13.22 -8.51 -12.98
C GLN A 100 -14.51 -8.58 -12.15
N ALA A 101 -14.95 -9.77 -11.75
CA ALA A 101 -16.16 -9.94 -10.93
C ALA A 101 -16.00 -9.34 -9.52
N GLU A 102 -14.82 -9.46 -8.91
CA GLU A 102 -14.50 -8.77 -7.65
C GLU A 102 -14.49 -7.26 -7.87
N ALA A 103 -13.85 -6.77 -8.94
CA ALA A 103 -13.83 -5.35 -9.26
C ALA A 103 -15.23 -4.77 -9.49
N ASP A 104 -16.10 -5.50 -10.19
CA ASP A 104 -17.51 -5.10 -10.40
C ASP A 104 -18.28 -5.02 -9.08
N THR A 105 -18.04 -5.97 -8.16
CA THR A 105 -18.67 -5.98 -6.83
C THR A 105 -18.20 -4.79 -5.99
N ILE A 106 -16.90 -4.52 -5.98
CA ILE A 106 -16.27 -3.39 -5.27
C ILE A 106 -16.80 -2.06 -5.84
N LEU A 107 -16.82 -1.91 -7.16
CA LEU A 107 -17.38 -0.74 -7.85
C LEU A 107 -18.85 -0.53 -7.47
N SER A 108 -19.65 -1.60 -7.51
CA SER A 108 -21.07 -1.53 -7.16
C SER A 108 -21.30 -1.14 -5.71
N TYR A 109 -20.43 -1.54 -4.79
CA TYR A 109 -20.56 -1.23 -3.36
C TYR A 109 -20.14 0.21 -3.05
N PHE A 110 -18.97 0.64 -3.52
CA PHE A 110 -18.38 1.93 -3.13
C PHE A 110 -18.78 3.10 -4.03
N ILE A 111 -18.94 2.84 -5.34
CA ILE A 111 -19.27 3.88 -6.33
C ILE A 111 -20.76 3.85 -6.68
N GLU A 112 -21.42 2.69 -6.56
CA GLU A 112 -22.83 2.50 -6.89
C GLU A 112 -23.13 2.96 -8.34
N ASP A 113 -24.24 3.66 -8.56
CA ASP A 113 -24.64 4.21 -9.85
C ASP A 113 -24.01 5.59 -10.15
N LYS A 114 -23.08 6.07 -9.32
CA LYS A 114 -22.45 7.39 -9.51
C LYS A 114 -21.61 7.41 -10.78
N ALA A 115 -21.52 8.59 -11.40
CA ALA A 115 -20.65 8.81 -12.55
C ALA A 115 -19.18 8.66 -12.11
N PHE A 116 -18.49 7.69 -12.72
CA PHE A 116 -17.11 7.36 -12.39
C PHE A 116 -16.17 8.00 -13.41
N ALA A 117 -15.47 9.04 -12.99
CA ALA A 117 -14.60 9.88 -13.79
C ALA A 117 -13.13 9.43 -13.69
N SER A 118 -12.39 9.57 -14.79
CA SER A 118 -10.96 9.23 -14.86
C SER A 118 -10.12 10.22 -14.06
N THR A 119 -9.17 9.71 -13.26
CA THR A 119 -8.10 10.52 -12.64
C THR A 119 -6.90 10.74 -13.56
N VAL A 120 -6.84 9.98 -14.66
CA VAL A 120 -5.90 10.24 -15.75
C VAL A 120 -6.58 11.24 -16.65
N ASP A 121 -5.87 12.31 -17.03
CA ASP A 121 -6.28 13.12 -18.15
C ASP A 121 -6.46 12.16 -19.34
N GLY A 122 -7.71 11.90 -19.75
CA GLY A 122 -8.05 10.84 -20.71
C GLY A 122 -7.64 11.18 -22.14
N TYR A 123 -6.56 11.93 -22.25
CA TYR A 123 -5.90 12.39 -23.45
C TYR A 123 -5.00 11.30 -23.99
N THR A 124 -5.09 11.02 -25.28
CA THR A 124 -4.08 10.22 -25.96
C THR A 124 -2.72 10.93 -25.90
N GLU A 125 -1.64 10.19 -26.14
CA GLU A 125 -0.31 10.79 -26.18
C GLU A 125 -0.22 11.91 -27.23
N GLU A 126 -0.95 11.75 -28.34
CA GLU A 126 -1.06 12.76 -29.38
C GLU A 126 -1.87 13.99 -28.94
N GLU A 127 -2.93 13.82 -28.15
CA GLU A 127 -3.71 14.93 -27.58
C GLU A 127 -2.88 15.72 -26.56
N ARG A 128 -2.08 15.05 -25.72
CA ARG A 128 -1.14 15.70 -24.81
C ARG A 128 -0.06 16.48 -25.54
N GLN A 129 0.55 15.87 -26.56
CA GLN A 129 1.54 16.56 -27.40
C GLN A 129 0.96 17.81 -28.07
N LEU A 130 -0.30 17.73 -28.52
CA LEU A 130 -1.00 18.88 -29.08
C LEU A 130 -1.19 19.99 -28.04
N MET A 131 -1.64 19.65 -26.82
CA MET A 131 -1.76 20.61 -25.71
C MET A 131 -0.43 21.27 -25.36
N ASP A 132 0.65 20.50 -25.29
CA ASP A 132 2.01 21.01 -25.03
C ASP A 132 2.43 22.01 -26.12
N PHE A 133 2.14 21.73 -27.39
CA PHE A 133 2.43 22.67 -28.46
C PHE A 133 1.64 23.98 -28.34
N TYR A 134 0.38 23.95 -27.91
CA TYR A 134 -0.38 25.17 -27.66
C TYR A 134 0.17 25.97 -26.47
N ASP A 135 0.54 25.31 -25.37
CA ASP A 135 1.15 25.98 -24.21
C ASP A 135 2.49 26.63 -24.60
N LEU A 136 3.37 25.89 -25.29
CA LEU A 136 4.63 26.41 -25.80
C LEU A 136 4.42 27.59 -26.76
N LEU A 137 3.47 27.48 -27.70
CA LEU A 137 3.17 28.55 -28.65
C LEU A 137 2.69 29.83 -27.93
N SER A 138 1.92 29.67 -26.84
CA SER A 138 1.41 30.79 -26.06
C SER A 138 2.49 31.58 -25.32
N ARG A 139 3.61 30.93 -24.99
CA ARG A 139 4.73 31.50 -24.22
C ARG A 139 5.94 31.87 -25.09
N GLU A 140 6.02 31.34 -26.30
CA GLU A 140 7.13 31.61 -27.23
C GLU A 140 7.12 33.07 -27.71
N THR A 141 8.30 33.62 -27.99
CA THR A 141 8.50 34.98 -28.50
C THR A 141 9.32 35.03 -29.79
N ASP A 142 10.08 33.98 -30.11
CA ASP A 142 10.85 33.87 -31.34
C ASP A 142 9.94 33.55 -32.54
N PRO A 143 9.98 34.35 -33.63
CA PRO A 143 9.10 34.17 -34.79
C PRO A 143 9.27 32.84 -35.54
N ASP A 144 10.50 32.33 -35.63
CA ASP A 144 10.80 31.12 -36.40
C ASP A 144 10.37 29.87 -35.62
N LEU A 145 10.53 29.89 -34.29
CA LEU A 145 10.00 28.85 -33.40
C LEU A 145 8.47 28.86 -33.35
N LYS A 146 7.82 30.04 -33.34
CA LYS A 146 6.36 30.14 -33.47
C LYS A 146 5.85 29.49 -34.75
N ALA A 147 6.50 29.76 -35.89
CA ALA A 147 6.11 29.17 -37.16
C ALA A 147 6.24 27.63 -37.15
N GLN A 148 7.27 27.09 -36.48
CA GLN A 148 7.48 25.64 -36.34
C GLN A 148 6.44 24.99 -35.41
N LEU A 149 6.13 25.62 -34.29
CA LEU A 149 5.09 25.17 -33.35
C LEU A 149 3.72 25.17 -34.03
N GLN A 150 3.38 26.24 -34.76
CA GLN A 150 2.13 26.31 -35.52
C GLN A 150 2.05 25.22 -36.60
N ALA A 151 3.13 24.97 -37.35
CA ALA A 151 3.15 23.90 -38.34
C ALA A 151 2.97 22.51 -37.72
N SER A 152 3.44 22.32 -36.48
CA SER A 152 3.23 21.08 -35.72
C SER A 152 1.77 20.94 -35.28
N ILE A 153 1.16 22.00 -34.77
CA ILE A 153 -0.27 22.05 -34.42
C ILE A 153 -1.14 21.72 -35.65
N ASP A 154 -0.92 22.39 -36.78
CA ASP A 154 -1.70 22.18 -38.01
C ASP A 154 -1.64 20.73 -38.49
N LYS A 155 -0.50 20.05 -38.28
CA LYS A 155 -0.32 18.64 -38.64
C LYS A 155 -1.18 17.72 -37.77
N PHE A 156 -1.27 17.98 -36.47
CA PHE A 156 -2.12 17.22 -35.55
C PHE A 156 -3.60 17.47 -35.85
N GLU A 157 -4.00 18.73 -36.03
CA GLU A 157 -5.38 19.09 -36.41
C GLU A 157 -5.81 18.44 -37.74
N SER A 158 -4.92 18.42 -38.74
CA SER A 158 -5.18 17.79 -40.04
C SER A 158 -5.33 16.27 -39.95
N ALA A 159 -4.77 15.64 -38.92
CA ALA A 159 -4.95 14.22 -38.62
C ALA A 159 -6.27 13.93 -37.86
N GLY A 160 -7.07 14.97 -37.57
CA GLY A 160 -8.33 14.87 -36.84
C GLY A 160 -8.18 14.88 -35.32
N ILE A 161 -6.96 15.12 -34.81
CA ILE A 161 -6.69 15.26 -33.37
C ILE A 161 -7.13 16.65 -32.95
N LYS A 162 -7.82 16.77 -31.82
CA LYS A 162 -8.30 18.04 -31.27
C LYS A 162 -7.82 18.18 -29.84
N VAL A 163 -7.62 19.42 -29.39
CA VAL A 163 -7.48 19.69 -27.96
C VAL A 163 -8.84 19.41 -27.33
N PRO A 164 -8.93 18.45 -26.40
CA PRO A 164 -10.16 18.22 -25.66
C PRO A 164 -10.54 19.47 -24.87
N ASP A 165 -11.83 19.68 -24.60
CA ASP A 165 -12.21 20.76 -23.69
C ASP A 165 -11.54 20.47 -22.34
N ALA A 166 -10.71 21.41 -21.86
CA ALA A 166 -9.92 21.24 -20.63
C ALA A 166 -10.79 21.01 -19.38
N ASN A 167 -12.12 21.18 -19.51
CA ASN A 167 -13.12 20.93 -18.47
C ASN A 167 -13.96 19.66 -18.71
N GLU A 168 -13.69 18.90 -19.77
CA GLU A 168 -14.43 17.66 -20.04
C GLU A 168 -13.98 16.55 -19.08
N VAL A 169 -14.88 16.16 -18.19
CA VAL A 169 -14.68 15.04 -17.28
C VAL A 169 -14.92 13.74 -18.03
N LEU A 170 -13.83 13.01 -18.32
CA LEU A 170 -13.88 11.75 -19.05
C LEU A 170 -14.26 10.58 -18.13
N PRO A 171 -15.03 9.59 -18.62
CA PRO A 171 -15.36 8.42 -17.82
C PRO A 171 -14.13 7.55 -17.57
N ALA A 172 -13.98 7.05 -16.34
CA ALA A 172 -12.99 6.04 -16.01
C ALA A 172 -13.37 4.67 -16.60
N SER A 173 -12.36 3.89 -17.01
CA SER A 173 -12.57 2.48 -17.32
C SER A 173 -13.01 1.73 -16.06
N LYS A 174 -14.06 0.91 -16.19
CA LYS A 174 -14.51 -0.03 -15.16
C LYS A 174 -14.03 -1.46 -15.41
N THR A 175 -13.24 -1.68 -16.45
CA THR A 175 -12.71 -3.00 -16.82
C THR A 175 -11.19 -3.00 -16.82
N PHE A 176 -10.60 -4.11 -16.40
CA PHE A 176 -9.16 -4.31 -16.47
C PHE A 176 -8.68 -4.33 -17.93
N ALA A 177 -7.61 -3.59 -18.16
CA ALA A 177 -6.82 -3.63 -19.38
C ALA A 177 -5.36 -3.39 -19.01
N ALA A 178 -4.46 -4.20 -19.56
CA ALA A 178 -3.04 -4.06 -19.31
C ALA A 178 -2.51 -2.76 -19.92
N ASP A 179 -1.85 -1.97 -19.08
CA ASP A 179 -1.06 -0.83 -19.53
C ASP A 179 0.11 -1.32 -20.40
N LYS A 180 0.35 -0.65 -21.53
CA LYS A 180 1.34 -1.10 -22.51
C LYS A 180 2.78 -0.95 -22.01
N ALA A 181 3.04 -0.02 -21.10
CA ALA A 181 4.38 0.27 -20.61
C ALA A 181 4.76 -0.60 -19.41
N SER A 182 3.83 -0.76 -18.47
CA SER A 182 4.05 -1.45 -17.19
C SER A 182 3.45 -2.86 -17.11
N GLY A 183 2.57 -3.23 -18.04
CA GLY A 183 1.79 -4.47 -17.96
C GLY A 183 0.77 -4.50 -16.81
N ALA A 184 0.69 -3.45 -15.99
CA ALA A 184 -0.24 -3.37 -14.88
C ALA A 184 -1.68 -3.19 -15.39
N GLU A 185 -2.61 -3.90 -14.78
CA GLU A 185 -4.04 -3.71 -15.02
C GLU A 185 -4.63 -2.84 -13.91
N THR A 186 -5.28 -1.74 -14.27
CA THR A 186 -5.83 -0.81 -13.29
C THR A 186 -7.26 -0.41 -13.61
N ILE A 187 -8.08 -0.30 -12.58
CA ILE A 187 -9.36 0.40 -12.58
C ILE A 187 -9.18 1.52 -11.57
N ARG A 188 -9.26 2.78 -12.00
CA ARG A 188 -9.16 3.91 -11.07
C ARG A 188 -9.98 5.09 -11.55
N GLY A 189 -10.51 5.84 -10.60
CA GLY A 189 -11.32 7.00 -10.90
C GLY A 189 -11.87 7.62 -9.62
N TYR A 190 -12.56 8.73 -9.81
CA TYR A 190 -13.29 9.40 -8.76
C TYR A 190 -14.76 9.52 -9.14
N ALA A 191 -15.61 9.61 -8.13
CA ALA A 191 -17.01 9.97 -8.26
C ALA A 191 -17.29 11.10 -7.27
N GLY A 192 -18.35 11.85 -7.48
CA GLY A 192 -18.79 12.87 -6.53
C GLY A 192 -20.30 12.80 -6.35
N ASP A 193 -20.74 13.13 -5.16
CA ASP A 193 -22.09 13.61 -4.90
C ASP A 193 -22.03 15.07 -4.42
N ASN A 194 -23.15 15.61 -3.93
CA ASN A 194 -23.21 17.00 -3.49
C ASN A 194 -22.44 17.25 -2.17
N ASP A 195 -22.01 16.22 -1.47
CA ASP A 195 -21.44 16.28 -0.13
C ASP A 195 -20.07 15.61 -0.02
N HIS A 196 -19.81 14.53 -0.77
CA HIS A 196 -18.54 13.80 -0.74
C HIS A 196 -18.01 13.48 -2.15
N SER A 197 -16.69 13.46 -2.27
CA SER A 197 -15.97 12.84 -3.37
C SER A 197 -15.48 11.46 -2.94
N HIS A 198 -15.61 10.52 -3.84
CA HIS A 198 -15.17 9.14 -3.68
C HIS A 198 -14.00 8.91 -4.63
N TYR A 199 -12.94 8.27 -4.18
CA TYR A 199 -11.93 7.72 -5.08
C TYR A 199 -11.83 6.22 -4.88
N LEU A 200 -11.66 5.50 -5.99
CA LEU A 200 -11.44 4.06 -5.97
C LEU A 200 -10.30 3.73 -6.93
N SER A 201 -9.40 2.87 -6.49
CA SER A 201 -8.42 2.22 -7.34
C SER A 201 -8.31 0.72 -7.03
N ILE A 202 -8.19 -0.07 -8.09
CA ILE A 202 -7.92 -1.50 -8.05
C ILE A 202 -6.75 -1.75 -8.99
N ILE A 203 -5.67 -2.30 -8.47
CA ILE A 203 -4.39 -2.46 -9.16
C ILE A 203 -4.00 -3.92 -9.15
N ASN A 204 -3.66 -4.45 -10.32
CA ASN A 204 -2.97 -5.72 -10.52
C ASN A 204 -1.66 -5.45 -11.28
N ALA A 205 -0.54 -5.35 -10.57
CA ALA A 205 0.78 -5.16 -11.15
C ALA A 205 1.70 -6.32 -10.72
N SER A 206 1.68 -7.39 -11.52
CA SER A 206 2.41 -8.62 -11.20
C SER A 206 3.94 -8.45 -11.21
N GLU A 207 4.48 -7.54 -12.03
CA GLU A 207 5.94 -7.30 -12.11
C GLU A 207 6.51 -6.66 -10.83
N THR A 208 5.74 -5.79 -10.19
CA THR A 208 6.09 -5.10 -8.95
C THR A 208 5.45 -5.74 -7.72
N ASN A 209 4.68 -6.81 -7.91
CA ASN A 209 3.92 -7.50 -6.89
C ASN A 209 2.94 -6.60 -6.11
N ILE A 210 2.35 -5.62 -6.79
CA ILE A 210 1.36 -4.71 -6.22
C ILE A 210 -0.03 -5.20 -6.64
N HIS A 211 -0.75 -5.74 -5.67
CA HIS A 211 -2.16 -6.13 -5.81
C HIS A 211 -2.93 -5.41 -4.72
N LYS A 212 -3.66 -4.35 -5.06
CA LYS A 212 -4.28 -3.47 -4.07
C LYS A 212 -5.64 -2.94 -4.50
N VAL A 213 -6.57 -2.90 -3.56
CA VAL A 213 -7.77 -2.05 -3.60
C VAL A 213 -7.55 -0.91 -2.61
N PHE A 214 -7.84 0.31 -3.04
CA PHE A 214 -7.87 1.50 -2.20
C PHE A 214 -9.13 2.29 -2.53
N TYR A 215 -9.90 2.63 -1.51
CA TYR A 215 -11.06 3.52 -1.59
C TYR A 215 -10.93 4.63 -0.54
N SER A 216 -11.37 5.83 -0.91
CA SER A 216 -11.53 6.97 0.01
C SER A 216 -12.87 7.69 -0.20
N MET A 217 -13.37 8.31 0.86
CA MET A 217 -14.54 9.19 0.86
C MET A 217 -14.22 10.48 1.62
N GLU A 218 -14.30 11.61 0.93
CA GLU A 218 -13.78 12.88 1.43
C GLU A 218 -14.68 14.05 1.02
N LYS A 219 -14.88 15.04 1.90
CA LYS A 219 -15.84 16.14 1.65
C LYS A 219 -15.35 17.19 0.65
N ASN A 220 -14.06 17.53 0.70
CA ASN A 220 -13.51 18.73 0.05
C ASN A 220 -12.52 18.41 -1.06
N GLY A 221 -12.63 17.26 -1.73
CA GLY A 221 -11.67 16.72 -2.68
C GLY A 221 -11.63 15.20 -2.52
N TYR A 222 -10.69 14.50 -3.16
CA TYR A 222 -10.52 13.06 -2.99
C TYR A 222 -9.07 12.70 -2.66
N ALA A 223 -8.87 11.65 -1.86
CA ALA A 223 -7.55 11.10 -1.57
C ALA A 223 -7.23 9.96 -2.53
N THR A 224 -5.99 9.91 -3.06
CA THR A 224 -5.57 8.83 -3.98
C THR A 224 -4.66 7.78 -3.34
N SER A 225 -4.38 7.93 -2.05
CA SER A 225 -3.51 7.07 -1.25
C SER A 225 -4.00 7.02 0.18
N SER A 226 -3.57 5.99 0.91
CA SER A 226 -3.85 5.86 2.35
C SER A 226 -3.46 7.11 3.12
N GLY A 227 -4.33 7.47 4.06
CA GLY A 227 -4.08 8.53 5.02
C GLY A 227 -2.95 8.18 5.98
N TYR A 228 -2.51 9.21 6.69
CA TYR A 228 -1.64 9.09 7.85
C TYR A 228 -2.54 9.04 9.09
N TYR A 229 -2.41 8.00 9.90
CA TYR A 229 -3.20 7.83 11.11
C TYR A 229 -2.30 7.49 12.29
N TRP A 230 -2.61 8.08 13.44
CA TRP A 230 -1.92 7.86 14.70
C TRP A 230 -2.88 7.28 15.73
N TYR A 231 -2.37 6.36 16.54
CA TYR A 231 -3.03 5.93 17.76
C TYR A 231 -2.73 6.90 18.88
N GLU A 232 -3.51 6.84 19.97
CA GLU A 232 -3.31 7.71 21.14
C GLU A 232 -1.88 7.69 21.67
N LYS A 233 -1.25 6.51 21.73
CA LYS A 233 0.14 6.36 22.21
C LYS A 233 1.18 7.08 21.34
N ASP A 234 0.88 7.31 20.06
CA ASP A 234 1.82 7.80 19.07
C ASP A 234 1.38 9.12 18.42
N ILE A 235 0.29 9.74 18.89
CA ILE A 235 -0.33 10.94 18.31
C ILE A 235 0.59 12.17 18.35
N GLU A 236 1.52 12.24 19.29
CA GLU A 236 2.53 13.29 19.35
C GLU A 236 3.44 13.29 18.10
N ASN A 237 3.52 12.19 17.35
CA ASN A 237 4.23 12.15 16.07
C ASN A 237 3.54 12.98 14.98
N ALA A 238 2.29 13.41 15.17
CA ALA A 238 1.58 14.28 14.24
C ALA A 238 2.28 15.63 14.03
N GLU A 239 2.99 16.13 15.06
CA GLU A 239 3.78 17.36 14.99
C GLU A 239 4.87 17.29 13.91
N LYS A 240 5.44 16.10 13.67
CA LYS A 240 6.52 15.88 12.67
C LYS A 240 6.07 16.17 11.24
N VAL A 241 4.77 16.11 10.98
CA VAL A 241 4.16 16.41 9.68
C VAL A 241 3.29 17.67 9.73
N GLY A 242 3.43 18.48 10.79
CA GLY A 242 2.81 19.80 10.89
C GLY A 242 1.37 19.83 11.39
N ASN A 243 0.88 18.75 12.02
CA ASN A 243 -0.43 18.73 12.67
C ASN A 243 -0.28 18.90 14.19
N ASP A 244 -1.19 19.63 14.82
CA ASP A 244 -1.24 19.82 16.27
C ASP A 244 -2.03 18.66 16.93
N PRO A 245 -1.40 17.84 17.79
CA PRO A 245 -2.08 16.74 18.48
C PRO A 245 -3.28 17.17 19.32
N ASP A 246 -3.23 18.35 19.96
CA ASP A 246 -4.33 18.85 20.77
C ASP A 246 -5.52 19.26 19.91
N GLU A 247 -5.28 19.84 18.73
CA GLU A 247 -6.32 20.14 17.75
C GLU A 247 -6.96 18.85 17.19
N LEU A 248 -6.15 17.83 16.89
CA LEU A 248 -6.66 16.52 16.46
C LEU A 248 -7.59 15.90 17.50
N ARG A 249 -7.21 15.94 18.79
CA ARG A 249 -8.04 15.45 19.90
C ARG A 249 -9.35 16.21 20.08
N GLN A 250 -9.48 17.43 19.55
CA GLN A 250 -10.75 18.17 19.58
C GLN A 250 -11.76 17.72 18.51
N ILE A 251 -11.33 16.94 17.52
CA ILE A 251 -12.25 16.41 16.50
C ILE A 251 -13.22 15.44 17.21
N PRO A 252 -14.54 15.63 17.09
CA PRO A 252 -15.50 14.79 17.79
C PRO A 252 -15.55 13.37 17.20
N LEU A 253 -15.65 12.36 18.07
CA LEU A 253 -15.93 10.98 17.69
C LEU A 253 -17.39 10.67 17.95
N GLU A 254 -18.14 10.45 16.88
CA GLU A 254 -19.60 10.26 16.94
C GLU A 254 -20.04 8.80 16.78
N ILE A 255 -19.08 7.88 16.57
CA ILE A 255 -19.31 6.45 16.39
C ILE A 255 -18.68 5.67 17.55
N THR A 256 -19.22 4.49 17.89
CA THR A 256 -18.65 3.58 18.89
C THR A 256 -17.78 2.52 18.20
N PRO A 257 -16.82 1.88 18.90
CA PRO A 257 -15.99 0.85 18.29
C PRO A 257 -16.81 -0.36 17.84
N GLU A 258 -17.90 -0.71 18.54
CA GLU A 258 -18.79 -1.80 18.13
C GLU A 258 -19.49 -1.47 16.81
N ASN A 259 -20.03 -0.25 16.66
CA ASN A 259 -20.67 0.18 15.41
C ASN A 259 -19.67 0.25 14.26
N ALA A 260 -18.43 0.69 14.51
CA ALA A 260 -17.38 0.69 13.50
C ALA A 260 -17.03 -0.75 13.08
N ALA A 261 -16.83 -1.66 14.03
CA ALA A 261 -16.54 -3.06 13.75
C ALA A 261 -17.69 -3.76 12.98
N GLU A 262 -18.95 -3.48 13.33
CA GLU A 262 -20.12 -4.00 12.61
C GLU A 262 -20.20 -3.48 11.17
N GLN A 263 -19.96 -2.19 10.96
CA GLN A 263 -19.90 -1.60 9.62
C GLN A 263 -18.76 -2.18 8.78
N ALA A 264 -17.59 -2.34 9.38
CA ALA A 264 -16.43 -2.93 8.74
C ALA A 264 -16.70 -4.40 8.35
N GLN A 265 -17.31 -5.19 9.23
CA GLN A 265 -17.73 -6.57 8.93
C GLN A 265 -18.75 -6.62 7.79
N HIS A 266 -19.70 -5.68 7.76
CA HIS A 266 -20.66 -5.59 6.66
C HIS A 266 -19.98 -5.35 5.31
N VAL A 267 -18.90 -4.55 5.25
CA VAL A 267 -18.08 -4.39 4.04
C VAL A 267 -17.47 -5.73 3.60
N ILE A 268 -16.83 -6.45 4.53
CA ILE A 268 -16.21 -7.76 4.25
C ILE A 268 -17.24 -8.73 3.67
N ASP A 269 -18.43 -8.80 4.29
CA ASP A 269 -19.52 -9.68 3.86
C ASP A 269 -20.11 -9.26 2.50
N ALA A 270 -20.35 -7.96 2.30
CA ALA A 270 -20.93 -7.42 1.08
C ALA A 270 -20.00 -7.58 -0.13
N LEU A 271 -18.69 -7.47 0.07
CA LEU A 271 -17.68 -7.72 -0.95
C LEU A 271 -17.40 -9.21 -1.17
N GLY A 272 -18.00 -10.09 -0.37
CA GLY A 272 -17.79 -11.54 -0.46
C GLY A 272 -16.36 -11.97 -0.10
N ILE A 273 -15.67 -11.18 0.71
CA ILE A 273 -14.29 -11.46 1.11
C ILE A 273 -14.32 -12.56 2.18
N SER A 274 -13.66 -13.68 1.88
CA SER A 274 -13.69 -14.87 2.72
C SER A 274 -12.37 -15.13 3.43
N ASN A 275 -12.42 -15.96 4.47
CA ASN A 275 -11.27 -16.37 5.28
C ASN A 275 -10.57 -15.19 5.99
N MET A 276 -11.32 -14.15 6.34
CA MET A 276 -10.84 -13.03 7.13
C MET A 276 -11.44 -13.09 8.54
N THR A 277 -10.69 -12.61 9.53
CA THR A 277 -11.19 -12.42 10.90
C THR A 277 -10.87 -11.02 11.37
N LEU A 278 -11.78 -10.41 12.12
CA LEU A 278 -11.53 -9.16 12.82
C LEU A 278 -10.32 -9.35 13.74
N TYR A 279 -9.32 -8.49 13.59
CA TYR A 279 -8.07 -8.53 14.35
C TYR A 279 -8.02 -7.42 15.39
N SER A 280 -8.33 -6.19 14.99
CA SER A 280 -8.36 -5.04 15.90
C SER A 280 -9.38 -3.99 15.45
N CYS A 281 -9.76 -3.13 16.38
CA CYS A 281 -10.61 -1.97 16.18
C CYS A 281 -10.06 -0.87 17.10
N ASP A 282 -9.18 -0.04 16.56
CA ASP A 282 -8.36 0.90 17.34
C ASP A 282 -8.78 2.34 17.04
N GLU A 283 -8.90 3.18 18.05
CA GLU A 283 -9.18 4.61 17.93
C GLU A 283 -7.98 5.32 17.28
N VAL A 284 -8.25 6.19 16.30
CA VAL A 284 -7.22 6.85 15.49
C VAL A 284 -7.57 8.29 15.14
N TRP A 285 -6.52 9.10 15.00
CA TRP A 285 -6.56 10.47 14.49
C TRP A 285 -5.66 10.62 13.28
N GLY A 286 -6.05 11.46 12.34
CA GLY A 286 -5.21 11.81 11.19
C GLY A 286 -6.07 12.03 9.96
N GLY A 287 -5.56 11.71 8.78
CA GLY A 287 -6.36 11.83 7.57
C GLY A 287 -5.50 11.86 6.32
N ALA A 288 -5.98 12.55 5.29
CA ALA A 288 -5.43 12.41 3.95
C ALA A 288 -5.15 13.74 3.27
N HIS A 289 -4.16 13.70 2.37
CA HIS A 289 -3.96 14.74 1.37
C HIS A 289 -5.04 14.63 0.30
N LEU A 290 -5.67 15.75 -0.02
CA LEU A 290 -6.74 15.82 -1.00
C LEU A 290 -6.24 16.34 -2.34
N MET A 291 -6.80 15.77 -3.41
CA MET A 291 -6.65 16.23 -4.77
C MET A 291 -7.94 16.92 -5.24
N ASN A 292 -7.75 17.90 -6.13
CA ASN A 292 -8.84 18.57 -6.87
C ASN A 292 -9.96 19.09 -5.96
N GLY A 293 -9.56 19.65 -4.83
CA GLY A 293 -10.42 20.00 -3.71
C GLY A 293 -10.40 21.47 -3.34
N SER A 294 -11.34 21.90 -2.49
CA SER A 294 -11.30 23.23 -1.85
C SER A 294 -10.41 23.29 -0.61
N SER A 295 -9.89 22.13 -0.17
CA SER A 295 -8.90 21.97 0.90
C SER A 295 -7.81 21.04 0.40
N ASP A 296 -6.58 21.24 0.89
CA ASP A 296 -5.44 20.35 0.61
C ASP A 296 -5.45 19.10 1.52
N TYR A 297 -6.26 19.11 2.58
CA TYR A 297 -6.29 18.09 3.62
C TYR A 297 -7.70 17.82 4.16
N SER A 298 -7.90 16.60 4.66
CA SER A 298 -9.04 16.18 5.47
C SER A 298 -8.54 15.52 6.74
N MET A 299 -9.11 15.87 7.90
CA MET A 299 -8.77 15.28 9.20
C MET A 299 -9.97 14.55 9.79
N HIS A 300 -9.72 13.40 10.39
CA HIS A 300 -10.66 12.45 10.92
C HIS A 300 -10.28 12.05 12.33
N HIS A 301 -11.30 11.74 13.12
CA HIS A 301 -11.21 11.01 14.36
C HIS A 301 -12.21 9.85 14.27
N GLY A 302 -11.70 8.63 14.29
CA GLY A 302 -12.47 7.43 13.99
C GLY A 302 -11.83 6.16 14.52
N TYR A 303 -12.27 5.03 13.99
CA TYR A 303 -11.69 3.72 14.28
C TYR A 303 -11.05 3.13 13.02
N MET A 304 -9.82 2.64 13.17
CA MET A 304 -9.19 1.78 12.19
C MET A 304 -9.49 0.32 12.55
N VAL A 305 -10.34 -0.29 11.74
CA VAL A 305 -10.76 -1.69 11.89
C VAL A 305 -9.94 -2.55 10.96
N ARG A 306 -9.28 -3.57 11.50
CA ARG A 306 -8.40 -4.46 10.73
C ARG A 306 -8.90 -5.88 10.66
N PHE A 307 -8.75 -6.47 9.48
CA PHE A 307 -8.96 -7.88 9.24
C PHE A 307 -7.67 -8.53 8.76
N VAL A 308 -7.41 -9.72 9.28
CA VAL A 308 -6.29 -10.57 8.86
C VAL A 308 -6.83 -11.91 8.39
N ARG A 309 -6.07 -12.60 7.54
CA ARG A 309 -6.46 -13.93 7.09
C ARG A 309 -6.53 -14.88 8.28
N SER A 310 -7.57 -15.71 8.31
CA SER A 310 -7.72 -16.82 9.24
C SER A 310 -7.60 -18.14 8.49
N VAL A 311 -6.71 -19.02 8.97
CA VAL A 311 -6.59 -20.38 8.43
C VAL A 311 -6.72 -21.38 9.57
N GLY A 312 -7.68 -22.30 9.46
CA GLY A 312 -7.97 -23.27 10.52
C GLY A 312 -8.36 -22.60 11.84
N GLY A 313 -8.95 -21.40 11.79
CA GLY A 313 -9.29 -20.59 12.97
C GLY A 313 -8.12 -19.81 13.58
N ILE A 314 -6.94 -19.83 12.95
CA ILE A 314 -5.75 -19.11 13.42
C ILE A 314 -5.57 -17.84 12.58
N PRO A 315 -5.57 -16.65 13.21
CA PRO A 315 -5.23 -15.40 12.52
C PRO A 315 -3.75 -15.39 12.12
N ILE A 316 -3.48 -15.04 10.87
CA ILE A 316 -2.15 -14.80 10.34
C ILE A 316 -1.82 -13.34 10.61
N ILE A 317 -1.21 -13.08 11.75
CA ILE A 317 -0.84 -11.72 12.18
C ILE A 317 0.29 -11.15 11.31
N TYR A 318 0.28 -9.83 11.15
CA TYR A 318 1.33 -9.09 10.48
C TYR A 318 2.20 -8.37 11.53
N THR A 319 3.36 -7.88 11.10
CA THR A 319 4.23 -7.04 11.94
C THR A 319 4.22 -5.62 11.39
N GLU A 320 4.16 -4.61 12.27
CA GLU A 320 4.25 -3.19 11.90
C GLU A 320 5.55 -2.82 11.16
N SER A 321 6.58 -3.67 11.25
CA SER A 321 7.73 -3.70 10.33
C SER A 321 7.25 -4.10 8.94
N ASN A 322 6.52 -3.20 8.30
CA ASN A 322 5.84 -3.39 7.04
C ASN A 322 6.88 -3.67 5.95
N ILE A 323 6.62 -4.66 5.10
CA ILE A 323 7.42 -4.87 3.89
C ILE A 323 6.84 -3.90 2.86
N PRO A 324 7.55 -2.81 2.48
CA PRO A 324 6.97 -1.81 1.60
C PRO A 324 6.63 -2.41 0.24
N GLU A 325 5.54 -1.97 -0.37
CA GLU A 325 5.12 -2.43 -1.71
C GLU A 325 6.15 -2.07 -2.79
N GLY A 326 6.11 -2.76 -3.92
CA GLY A 326 6.95 -2.44 -5.08
C GLY A 326 8.34 -3.07 -5.01
N TYR A 327 9.32 -2.43 -5.66
CA TYR A 327 10.69 -2.93 -5.68
C TYR A 327 11.45 -2.57 -4.40
N GLN A 328 12.16 -3.54 -3.85
CA GLN A 328 13.15 -3.36 -2.79
C GLN A 328 14.55 -3.53 -3.38
N GLY A 329 15.50 -2.71 -2.94
CA GLY A 329 16.91 -2.76 -3.37
C GLY A 329 17.73 -1.71 -2.62
N ASP A 330 19.06 -1.85 -2.65
CA ASP A 330 19.94 -0.81 -2.12
C ASP A 330 19.98 0.36 -3.11
N TYR A 331 19.60 1.56 -2.65
CA TYR A 331 19.68 2.77 -3.49
C TYR A 331 21.12 3.19 -3.80
N GLU A 332 22.11 2.68 -3.05
CA GLU A 332 23.53 3.04 -3.18
C GLU A 332 24.32 2.13 -4.15
N ASP A 333 23.86 0.90 -4.41
CA ASP A 333 24.45 0.03 -5.44
C ASP A 333 23.43 -0.22 -6.58
N PRO A 334 23.64 0.39 -7.76
CA PRO A 334 22.81 0.16 -8.95
C PRO A 334 22.78 -1.30 -9.45
N ASN A 335 23.60 -2.19 -8.87
CA ASN A 335 23.64 -3.62 -9.14
C ASN A 335 22.98 -4.46 -8.04
N ASP A 336 22.54 -3.86 -6.93
CA ASP A 336 21.99 -4.60 -5.79
C ASP A 336 20.45 -4.70 -5.87
N LEU A 337 20.07 -5.76 -6.56
CA LEU A 337 18.88 -6.60 -6.38
C LEU A 337 17.52 -5.89 -6.13
N TYR A 338 16.96 -5.33 -7.22
CA TYR A 338 15.55 -4.96 -7.49
C TYR A 338 14.51 -6.10 -7.32
N PHE A 339 14.27 -6.68 -6.13
CA PHE A 339 13.24 -7.72 -5.99
C PHE A 339 11.86 -7.12 -5.70
N ALA A 340 10.82 -7.70 -6.30
CA ALA A 340 9.45 -7.35 -5.96
C ALA A 340 9.17 -7.80 -4.51
N ALA A 341 8.76 -6.84 -3.68
CA ALA A 341 8.48 -7.07 -2.27
C ALA A 341 7.32 -8.06 -2.08
N TRP A 342 7.23 -8.70 -0.92
CA TRP A 342 6.09 -9.55 -0.56
C TRP A 342 5.44 -9.03 0.72
N PRO A 343 4.55 -8.04 0.63
CA PRO A 343 3.79 -7.59 1.79
C PRO A 343 2.89 -8.71 2.32
N TYR A 344 2.58 -8.63 3.61
CA TYR A 344 1.47 -9.39 4.19
C TYR A 344 0.15 -9.00 3.53
N GLU A 345 -0.80 -9.92 3.52
CA GLU A 345 -2.17 -9.55 3.18
C GLU A 345 -2.80 -8.86 4.38
N GLU A 346 -3.36 -7.68 4.14
CA GLU A 346 -4.01 -6.86 5.16
C GLU A 346 -5.26 -6.23 4.56
N ILE A 347 -6.31 -6.16 5.38
CA ILE A 347 -7.43 -5.26 5.14
C ILE A 347 -7.55 -4.32 6.33
N HIS A 348 -7.59 -3.02 6.06
CA HIS A 348 -7.95 -2.03 7.08
C HIS A 348 -9.01 -1.09 6.53
N ILE A 349 -9.87 -0.64 7.43
CA ILE A 349 -11.00 0.24 7.15
C ILE A 349 -11.00 1.34 8.19
N VAL A 350 -10.98 2.60 7.77
CA VAL A 350 -11.13 3.74 8.69
C VAL A 350 -12.57 4.22 8.62
N ILE A 351 -13.21 4.29 9.78
CA ILE A 351 -14.63 4.63 9.93
C ILE A 351 -14.78 5.74 10.96
N ASP A 352 -15.42 6.83 10.60
CA ASP A 352 -15.77 7.92 11.51
C ASP A 352 -17.29 8.19 11.51
N GLY A 353 -17.72 9.33 12.05
CA GLY A 353 -19.13 9.73 12.09
C GLY A 353 -19.80 9.88 10.72
N SER A 354 -19.02 10.04 9.64
CA SER A 354 -19.50 10.12 8.26
C SER A 354 -19.67 8.75 7.58
N GLY A 355 -19.10 7.69 8.15
CA GLY A 355 -19.11 6.33 7.59
C GLY A 355 -17.71 5.87 7.20
N ILE A 356 -17.59 5.09 6.12
CA ILE A 356 -16.32 4.53 5.65
C ILE A 356 -15.53 5.62 4.93
N VAL A 357 -14.48 6.12 5.58
CA VAL A 357 -13.57 7.14 5.06
C VAL A 357 -12.49 6.51 4.20
N GLU A 358 -11.96 5.37 4.61
CA GLU A 358 -10.91 4.66 3.88
C GLU A 358 -11.17 3.14 3.91
N PHE A 359 -10.93 2.47 2.78
CA PHE A 359 -10.86 1.02 2.70
C PHE A 359 -9.61 0.61 1.92
N VAL A 360 -8.82 -0.30 2.50
CA VAL A 360 -7.64 -0.87 1.85
C VAL A 360 -7.72 -2.38 1.92
N TRP A 361 -7.49 -3.03 0.78
CA TRP A 361 -7.18 -4.46 0.73
C TRP A 361 -5.89 -4.66 -0.06
N GLN A 362 -4.85 -5.09 0.64
CA GLN A 362 -3.52 -5.19 0.09
C GLN A 362 -3.04 -6.64 0.01
N SER A 363 -2.31 -6.94 -1.06
CA SER A 363 -1.52 -8.16 -1.23
C SER A 363 -2.28 -9.47 -1.04
N PRO A 364 -3.49 -9.65 -1.62
CA PRO A 364 -4.20 -10.91 -1.51
C PRO A 364 -3.39 -12.08 -2.07
N TYR A 365 -3.60 -13.24 -1.46
CA TYR A 365 -2.99 -14.48 -1.91
C TYR A 365 -4.01 -15.63 -1.95
N GLU A 366 -3.62 -16.67 -2.67
CA GLU A 366 -4.28 -17.96 -2.71
C GLU A 366 -3.39 -19.04 -2.12
N VAL A 367 -4.00 -20.04 -1.49
CA VAL A 367 -3.29 -21.21 -0.99
C VAL A 367 -3.08 -22.18 -2.16
N VAL A 368 -1.82 -22.44 -2.49
CA VAL A 368 -1.42 -23.38 -3.55
C VAL A 368 -1.38 -24.80 -3.01
N GLU A 369 -0.79 -24.98 -1.84
CA GLU A 369 -0.58 -26.30 -1.24
C GLU A 369 -0.56 -26.19 0.29
N THR A 370 -1.12 -27.20 0.96
CA THR A 370 -0.88 -27.42 2.39
C THR A 370 0.21 -28.47 2.56
N VAL A 371 1.38 -28.03 3.00
CA VAL A 371 2.56 -28.89 3.21
C VAL A 371 2.37 -29.79 4.43
N THR A 372 1.84 -29.23 5.51
CA THR A 372 1.40 -29.97 6.69
C THR A 372 0.27 -29.22 7.39
N ASN A 373 -0.69 -29.96 7.96
CA ASN A 373 -1.75 -29.40 8.82
C ASN A 373 -1.28 -29.14 10.26
N THR A 374 -0.07 -29.57 10.61
CA THR A 374 0.44 -29.47 11.98
C THR A 374 1.94 -29.23 11.98
N THR A 375 2.31 -27.96 11.91
CA THR A 375 3.67 -27.44 12.02
C THR A 375 4.22 -27.72 13.41
N ALA A 376 5.43 -28.26 13.47
CA ALA A 376 6.19 -28.33 14.71
C ALA A 376 6.49 -26.91 15.23
N VAL A 377 6.05 -26.61 16.45
CA VAL A 377 6.27 -25.33 17.12
C VAL A 377 7.23 -25.49 18.29
N LYS A 378 7.95 -24.41 18.62
CA LYS A 378 8.80 -24.39 19.81
C LYS A 378 7.95 -24.33 21.08
N PRO A 379 8.37 -25.02 22.16
CA PRO A 379 7.80 -24.78 23.48
C PRO A 379 7.98 -23.33 23.92
N PHE A 380 7.03 -22.80 24.68
CA PHE A 380 7.02 -21.42 25.14
C PHE A 380 8.28 -21.05 25.92
N ALA A 381 8.86 -21.98 26.69
CA ALA A 381 10.11 -21.75 27.41
C ALA A 381 11.25 -21.36 26.45
N GLU A 382 11.40 -22.06 25.31
CA GLU A 382 12.39 -21.70 24.29
C GLU A 382 12.06 -20.37 23.61
N ILE A 383 10.78 -20.11 23.34
CA ILE A 383 10.32 -18.84 22.74
C ILE A 383 10.67 -17.67 23.69
N LYS A 384 10.38 -17.81 24.99
CA LYS A 384 10.70 -16.84 26.03
C LYS A 384 12.21 -16.59 26.14
N ASP A 385 13.03 -17.63 26.10
CA ASP A 385 14.48 -17.49 26.14
C ASP A 385 15.03 -16.72 24.93
N ILE A 386 14.46 -16.96 23.74
CA ILE A 386 14.79 -16.19 22.53
C ILE A 386 14.35 -14.74 22.69
N PHE A 387 13.12 -14.50 23.15
CA PHE A 387 12.57 -13.17 23.37
C PHE A 387 13.45 -12.36 24.34
N GLU A 388 13.79 -12.89 25.51
CA GLU A 388 14.63 -12.20 26.49
C GLU A 388 16.01 -11.82 25.96
N ARG A 389 16.58 -12.66 25.09
CA ARG A 389 17.88 -12.40 24.47
C ARG A 389 17.77 -11.34 23.38
N MET A 390 16.73 -11.40 22.55
CA MET A 390 16.60 -10.55 21.37
C MET A 390 16.00 -9.18 21.69
N ILE A 391 15.12 -9.06 22.69
CA ILE A 391 14.46 -7.79 23.01
C ILE A 391 15.45 -6.69 23.39
N LEU A 392 16.56 -7.05 24.05
CA LEU A 392 17.63 -6.12 24.36
C LEU A 392 18.45 -5.73 23.12
N VAL A 393 18.64 -6.66 22.17
CA VAL A 393 19.39 -6.41 20.92
C VAL A 393 18.59 -5.50 19.99
N THR A 394 17.30 -5.79 19.79
CA THR A 394 16.41 -5.01 18.93
C THR A 394 16.28 -3.55 19.42
N ASN A 395 16.34 -3.33 20.74
CA ASN A 395 16.26 -1.99 21.32
C ASN A 395 17.64 -1.35 21.61
N ALA A 396 18.76 -2.04 21.37
CA ALA A 396 20.09 -1.50 21.60
C ALA A 396 20.52 -0.45 20.56
N THR A 397 19.97 -0.50 19.35
CA THR A 397 20.29 0.44 18.26
C THR A 397 19.49 1.74 18.31
N GLY A 398 18.50 1.85 19.19
CA GLY A 398 17.71 3.09 19.37
C GLY A 398 18.41 4.17 20.21
N ALA A 399 19.67 3.97 20.61
CA ALA A 399 20.39 4.93 21.46
C ALA A 399 20.94 6.16 20.71
N ASP A 400 21.05 6.11 19.37
CA ASP A 400 21.43 7.29 18.57
C ASP A 400 20.22 8.00 17.92
N ASP A 401 19.07 7.32 17.79
CA ASP A 401 17.80 7.90 17.34
C ASP A 401 16.68 7.43 18.29
N ALA A 402 16.67 7.96 19.52
CA ALA A 402 15.65 7.64 20.51
C ALA A 402 14.26 8.13 20.03
N VAL A 403 13.51 7.24 19.39
CA VAL A 403 12.06 7.20 19.52
C VAL A 403 11.79 6.58 20.89
N GLU A 404 11.40 7.40 21.85
CA GLU A 404 10.84 6.90 23.10
C GLU A 404 9.59 6.07 22.78
N ILE A 405 9.70 4.77 22.99
CA ILE A 405 8.53 3.89 23.11
C ILE A 405 8.08 4.02 24.56
N THR A 406 7.08 4.86 24.80
CA THR A 406 6.31 4.93 26.05
C THR A 406 4.89 4.46 25.81
#